data_AF-A0A7X0LWS2-F1
#
_entry.id   AF-A0A7X0LWS2-F1
#
_cell.length_a   1.000
_cell.length_b   1.000
_cell.length_c   1.000
_cell.angle_alpha   90.00
_cell.angle_beta   90.00
_cell.angle_gamma   90.00
#
_symmetry.space_group_name_H-M   'P 1'
#
loop_
_entity.id
_entity.type
_entity.pdbx_description
1 polymer ?
#
loop_
_entity_poly.entity_id
_entity_poly.type
_entity_poly.pdbx_seq_one_letter_code
_entity_poly.pdbx_strand_id
1 'polypeptide(L)' 'MDKGTKIRTIVLAVALLNQFLTAFGFSTIPGTSEEQYLFISTVFTAVTSITAWFKNNYVTAKGVKQKEVLQKHGLTKVK' A
#
# COMPACT_ATOMS: atom_id res chain seq x y z
N MET A 1 12.93 -4.65 14.64
CA MET A 1 11.86 -3.64 14.71
C MET A 1 10.51 -4.32 14.53
N ASP A 2 9.68 -4.31 15.57
CA ASP A 2 8.32 -4.85 15.51
C ASP A 2 7.42 -4.00 14.61
N LYS A 3 6.23 -4.52 14.25
CA LYS A 3 5.31 -3.86 13.32
C LYS A 3 4.84 -2.49 13.83
N GLY A 4 4.63 -2.36 15.13
CA GLY A 4 4.19 -1.09 15.74
C GLY A 4 5.27 -0.03 15.64
N THR A 5 6.52 -0.39 15.91
CA THR A 5 7.65 0.52 15.76
C THR A 5 7.84 0.96 14.30
N LYS A 6 7.71 0.05 13.32
CA LYS A 6 7.78 0.42 11.90
C LYS A 6 6.73 1.45 11.51
N ILE A 7 5.48 1.25 11.93
CA ILE A 7 4.38 2.17 11.61
C ILE A 7 4.64 3.54 12.24
N ARG A 8 5.02 3.58 13.52
CA ARG A 8 5.31 4.84 14.23
C ARG A 8 6.44 5.61 13.56
N THR A 9 7.53 4.94 13.19
CA THR A 9 8.65 5.58 12.50
C THR A 9 8.24 6.16 11.13
N ILE A 10 7.42 5.43 10.36
CA ILE A 10 6.92 5.92 9.05
C ILE A 10 6.01 7.13 9.24
N VAL A 11 5.04 7.06 10.16
CA VAL A 11 4.12 8.17 10.45
C VAL A 11 4.90 9.40 10.91
N LEU A 12 5.88 9.22 11.80
CA LEU A 12 6.74 10.31 12.26
C LEU A 12 7.53 10.93 11.10
N ALA A 13 8.11 10.13 10.22
CA ALA A 13 8.85 10.63 9.06
C ALA A 13 7.97 11.46 8.12
N VAL A 14 6.73 11.01 7.86
CA VAL A 14 5.75 11.77 7.05
C VAL A 14 5.36 13.08 7.74
N ALA A 15 5.12 13.06 9.05
CA ALA A 15 4.79 14.26 9.81
C ALA A 15 5.94 15.28 9.81
N LEU A 16 7.18 14.83 10.00
CA LEU A 16 8.37 15.68 9.94
C LEU A 16 8.58 16.26 8.54
N LEU A 17 8.35 15.48 7.48
CA LEU A 17 8.42 15.97 6.11
C LEU A 17 7.35 17.04 5.86
N ASN A 18 6.12 16.81 6.30
CA ASN A 18 5.04 17.79 6.18
C ASN A 18 5.37 19.09 6.95
N GLN A 19 5.91 18.96 8.17
CA GLN A 19 6.32 20.09 9.00
C GLN A 19 7.49 20.87 8.37
N PHE A 20 8.45 20.17 7.77
CA PHE A 20 9.54 20.77 7.01
C PHE A 20 8.98 21.55 5.81
N LEU A 21 8.20 20.90 4.93
CA LEU A 21 7.61 21.56 3.75
C LEU A 21 6.79 22.80 4.12
N THR A 22 5.97 22.70 5.17
CA THR A 22 5.19 23.82 5.70
C THR A 22 6.10 24.96 6.20
N ALA A 23 7.19 24.64 6.89
CA ALA A 23 8.16 25.63 7.37
C ALA A 23 8.87 26.37 6.23
N PHE A 24 9.03 25.73 5.06
CA PHE A 24 9.57 26.34 3.85
C PHE A 24 8.52 27.07 3.00
N GLY A 25 7.30 27.25 3.50
CA GLY A 25 6.22 27.94 2.79
C GLY A 25 5.58 27.12 1.68
N PHE A 26 5.94 25.84 1.54
CA PHE A 26 5.17 24.87 0.76
C PHE A 26 3.94 24.48 1.58
N SER A 27 2.96 25.37 1.63
CA SER A 27 1.76 25.18 2.44
C SER A 27 0.74 24.34 1.70
N THR A 28 0.38 23.21 2.33
CA THR A 28 -0.73 22.30 2.00
C THR A 28 -0.58 21.57 0.66
N ILE A 29 -0.94 20.28 0.65
CA ILE A 29 -1.24 19.58 -0.61
C ILE A 29 -2.21 20.48 -1.37
N PRO A 30 -1.89 20.93 -2.60
CA PRO A 30 -2.74 21.90 -3.29
C PRO A 30 -4.17 21.35 -3.42
N GLY A 31 -5.15 22.20 -3.14
CA GLY A 31 -6.57 21.85 -3.16
C GLY A 31 -7.27 22.04 -1.81
N THR A 32 -8.59 21.95 -1.82
CA THR A 32 -9.43 22.01 -0.61
C THR A 32 -9.22 20.77 0.27
N SER A 33 -9.62 20.84 1.55
CA SER A 33 -9.54 19.67 2.45
C SER A 33 -10.25 18.44 1.89
N GLU A 34 -11.35 18.63 1.15
CA GLU A 34 -12.09 17.55 0.48
C GLU A 34 -11.28 16.96 -0.68
N GLU A 35 -10.67 17.79 -1.53
CA GLU A 35 -9.83 17.34 -2.64
C GLU A 35 -8.61 16.58 -2.16
N GLN A 36 -7.96 17.07 -1.10
CA GLN A 36 -6.81 16.39 -0.47
C GLN A 36 -7.22 15.03 0.10
N TYR A 37 -8.35 14.96 0.82
CA TYR A 37 -8.87 13.70 1.35
C TYR A 37 -9.19 12.70 0.23
N LEU A 38 -9.86 13.15 -0.82
CA LEU A 38 -10.20 12.31 -1.97
C LEU A 38 -8.94 11.80 -2.68
N PHE A 39 -7.95 12.67 -2.89
CA PHE A 39 -6.69 12.29 -3.53
C PHE A 39 -5.94 11.24 -2.71
N ILE A 40 -5.72 11.50 -1.41
CA ILE A 40 -4.98 10.60 -0.52
C ILE A 40 -5.70 9.26 -0.40
N SER A 41 -7.02 9.27 -0.19
CA SER A 41 -7.82 8.04 -0.07
C SER A 41 -7.81 7.22 -1.35
N THR A 42 -7.87 7.88 -2.51
CA THR A 42 -7.81 7.20 -3.82
C THR A 42 -6.44 6.55 -4.04
N VAL A 43 -5.35 7.29 -3.80
CA VAL A 43 -3.98 6.76 -3.95
C VAL A 43 -3.76 5.59 -2.98
N PHE A 44 -4.17 5.75 -1.72
CA PHE A 44 -4.07 4.69 -0.72
C PHE A 44 -4.86 3.44 -1.13
N THR A 45 -6.10 3.60 -1.56
CA THR A 45 -6.97 2.51 -2.02
C THR A 45 -6.39 1.83 -3.26
N ALA A 46 -5.86 2.59 -4.22
CA ALA A 46 -5.24 2.05 -5.42
C ALA A 46 -4.01 1.19 -5.06
N VAL A 47 -3.08 1.73 -4.25
CA VAL A 47 -1.86 1.01 -3.84
C VAL A 47 -2.19 -0.25 -3.05
N THR A 48 -3.12 -0.17 -2.10
CA THR A 48 -3.54 -1.33 -1.30
C THR A 48 -4.26 -2.37 -2.15
N SER A 49 -5.13 -1.97 -3.07
CA SER A 49 -5.84 -2.87 -3.99
C SER A 49 -4.87 -3.57 -4.94
N ILE A 50 -3.93 -2.83 -5.54
CA ILE A 50 -2.89 -3.39 -6.39
C ILE A 50 -2.04 -4.39 -5.59
N THR A 51 -1.59 -4.01 -4.39
CA THR A 51 -0.79 -4.89 -3.54
C THR A 51 -1.55 -6.17 -3.14
N ALA A 52 -2.83 -6.04 -2.78
CA ALA A 52 -3.69 -7.17 -2.43
C ALA A 52 -3.93 -8.06 -3.65
N TRP A 53 -4.20 -7.48 -4.82
CA TRP A 53 -4.36 -8.20 -6.07
C TRP A 53 -3.10 -8.97 -6.45
N PHE A 54 -1.92 -8.36 -6.40
CA PHE A 54 -0.65 -9.04 -6.69
C PHE A 54 -0.32 -10.16 -5.70
N LYS A 55 -0.73 -10.03 -4.43
CA LYS A 55 -0.54 -11.08 -3.41
C LYS A 55 -1.56 -12.21 -3.52
N ASN A 56 -2.79 -11.91 -3.94
CA ASN A 56 -3.89 -12.87 -4.03
C ASN A 56 -4.04 -13.50 -5.42
N ASN A 57 -3.30 -13.02 -6.42
CA ASN A 57 -3.22 -13.63 -7.75
C ASN A 57 -1.82 -14.20 -7.99
N TYR A 58 -1.76 -15.29 -8.73
CA TYR A 58 -0.52 -16.01 -9.08
C TYR A 58 0.33 -15.29 -10.15
N VAL A 59 0.43 -13.97 -10.06
CA VAL A 59 1.11 -13.11 -11.05
C VAL A 59 2.59 -12.93 -10.69
N THR A 60 2.93 -13.04 -9.40
CA THR A 60 4.33 -13.04 -8.95
C THR A 60 4.96 -14.41 -9.11
N ALA A 61 6.29 -14.49 -9.24
CA ALA A 61 7.01 -15.77 -9.29
C ALA A 61 6.71 -16.68 -8.07
N LYS A 62 6.49 -16.08 -6.89
CA LYS A 62 6.04 -16.80 -5.69
C LYS A 62 4.61 -17.32 -5.86
N GLY A 63 3.72 -16.50 -6.42
CA GLY A 63 2.36 -16.90 -6.75
C GLY A 63 2.31 -18.07 -7.73
N VAL A 64 3.10 -18.04 -8.81
CA VAL A 64 3.18 -19.16 -9.76
C VAL A 64 3.57 -20.47 -9.05
N LYS A 65 4.59 -20.44 -8.19
CA LYS A 65 4.99 -21.61 -7.37
C LYS A 65 3.88 -22.08 -6.43
N GLN A 66 3.14 -21.15 -5.81
CA GLN A 66 1.99 -21.51 -4.97
C GLN A 66 0.91 -22.23 -5.79
N LYS A 67 0.62 -21.76 -7.01
CA LYS A 67 -0.32 -22.42 -7.92
C LYS A 67 0.11 -23.85 -8.26
N GLU A 68 1.39 -24.04 -8.62
CA GLU A 68 1.93 -25.36 -8.93
C GLU A 68 1.81 -26.33 -7.74
N VAL A 69 2.13 -25.87 -6.53
CA VAL A 69 1.97 -26.68 -5.30
C VAL A 69 0.51 -27.04 -5.09
N LEU A 70 -0.42 -26.10 -5.24
CA LEU A 70 -1.85 -26.36 -5.08
C LEU A 70 -2.38 -27.35 -6.12
N GLN A 71 -1.92 -27.26 -7.38
CA GLN A 71 -2.27 -28.22 -8.43
C GLN A 71 -1.76 -29.62 -8.11
N LYS A 72 -0.51 -29.76 -7.65
CA LYS A 72 0.07 -31.05 -7.26
C LYS A 72 -0.70 -31.75 -6.14
N HIS A 73 -1.33 -30.99 -5.25
CA HIS A 73 -2.10 -31.52 -4.12
C HIS A 73 -3.61 -31.61 -4.39
N GLY A 74 -4.06 -31.35 -5.64
CA GLY A 74 -5.47 -31.38 -5.98
C GLY A 74 -6.32 -30.30 -5.29
N LEU A 75 -5.69 -29.24 -4.78
CA LEU A 75 -6.34 -28.15 -4.05
C LEU A 75 -6.81 -27.01 -4.96
N THR A 76 -6.67 -27.15 -6.27
CA THR A 76 -7.24 -26.23 -7.25
C THR A 76 -8.59 -26.71 -7.74
N LYS A 77 -9.58 -25.80 -7.86
CA LYS A 77 -10.83 -26.13 -8.55
C LYS A 77 -10.50 -26.55 -9.99
N VAL A 78 -10.75 -27.81 -10.30
CA VAL A 78 -10.74 -28.33 -11.67
C VAL A 78 -11.83 -27.57 -12.41
N LYS A 79 -11.48 -26.98 -13.55
CA LYS A 79 -12.45 -26.37 -14.45
C LYS A 79 -13.07 -27.45 -15.33
#